data_AF-A0A1J3EBU9-F1
#
_entry.id   AF-A0A1J3EBU9-F1
#
_cell.length_a   1.000
_cell.length_b   1.000
_cell.length_c   1.000
_cell.angle_alpha   90.00
_cell.angle_beta   90.00
_cell.angle_gamma   90.00
#
_symmetry.space_group_name_H-M   'P 1'
#
loop_
_entity.id
_entity.type
_entity.pdbx_description
1 polymer ?
#
loop_
_entity_poly.entity_id
_entity_poly.type
_entity_poly.pdbx_seq_one_letter_code
_entity_poly.pdbx_strand_id
1 'polypeptide(L)'
;DVQIVRRHGSSCRRLTLIGSDGSQKHFIVQTSLTPNARSDERILQLFRAMNQMFDKHKESRRRHIGIHTPIIIPVWSQVRMVEDDLMYSTFLEVYESHCGRNGREPDLPITYFKEKLNQAISGQISPESISDLRLQAYGEITKNIVSDGIFTQYMYKTTMSGNHLWAFKKQFAVQLAVSNFMSFILQIGGRSPNKILFSKNSGKMLQTDFHPA
;
A
#
# COMPACT_ATOMS: atom_id res chain seq x y z
N ASP A 1 2.44 9.00 26.21
CA ASP A 1 2.52 7.56 25.86
C ASP A 1 3.02 7.32 24.45
N VAL A 2 3.90 6.33 24.30
CA VAL A 2 4.43 5.89 22.99
C VAL A 2 3.56 4.74 22.48
N GLN A 3 2.92 4.92 21.34
CA GLN A 3 2.07 3.88 20.74
C GLN A 3 2.91 2.86 19.98
N ILE A 4 2.57 1.57 20.11
CA ILE A 4 3.17 0.51 19.31
C ILE A 4 2.27 0.24 18.11
N VAL A 5 2.82 0.42 16.91
CA VAL A 5 2.15 0.14 15.64
C VAL A 5 2.61 -1.22 15.15
N ARG A 6 1.67 -2.15 14.97
CA ARG A 6 1.94 -3.50 14.43
C ARG A 6 1.44 -3.54 12.99
N ARG A 7 2.31 -3.86 12.04
CA ARG A 7 2.01 -3.98 10.60
C ARG A 7 2.72 -5.22 10.05
N HIS A 8 1.96 -6.16 9.49
CA HIS A 8 2.40 -7.42 8.85
C HIS A 8 3.85 -7.86 9.16
N GLY A 9 4.03 -8.58 10.27
CA GLY A 9 5.32 -9.17 10.65
C GLY A 9 6.34 -8.18 11.24
N SER A 10 5.98 -6.90 11.36
CA SER A 10 6.82 -5.87 11.98
C SER A 10 6.06 -5.09 13.05
N SER A 11 6.80 -4.61 14.05
CA SER A 11 6.28 -3.70 15.06
C SER A 11 7.21 -2.52 15.19
N CYS A 12 6.66 -1.32 15.09
CA CYS A 12 7.41 -0.08 15.22
C CYS A 12 6.80 0.79 16.31
N ARG A 13 7.61 1.69 16.86
CA ARG A 13 7.13 2.68 17.84
C ARG A 13 6.74 3.96 17.11
N ARG A 14 5.59 4.52 17.44
CA ARG A 14 5.12 5.81 16.93
C ARG A 14 5.35 6.89 17.99
N LEU A 15 6.06 7.93 17.59
CA LEU A 15 6.27 9.16 18.35
C LEU A 15 5.30 10.23 17.87
N THR A 16 4.72 10.98 18.81
CA THR A 16 3.93 12.17 18.51
C THR A 16 4.74 13.37 18.95
N LEU A 17 5.08 14.24 18.01
CA LEU A 17 5.74 15.52 18.25
C LEU A 17 4.69 16.62 18.20
N ILE A 18 4.71 17.51 19.19
CA ILE A 18 3.78 18.64 19.30
C ILE A 18 4.57 19.91 18.99
N GLY A 19 4.15 20.64 17.96
CA GLY A 19 4.74 21.92 17.59
C GLY A 19 4.38 23.03 18.58
N SER A 20 5.14 24.12 18.55
CA SER A 20 4.83 25.33 19.33
C SER A 20 3.50 25.97 18.93
N ASP A 21 2.99 25.66 17.73
CA ASP A 21 1.68 26.03 17.22
C ASP A 21 0.53 25.09 17.67
N GLY A 22 0.86 24.06 18.47
CA GLY A 22 -0.09 23.02 18.91
C GLY A 22 -0.36 21.94 17.86
N SER A 23 0.26 22.01 16.66
CA SER A 23 0.09 20.97 15.64
C SER A 23 0.75 19.66 16.09
N GLN A 24 0.11 18.54 15.77
CA GLN A 24 0.65 17.21 16.06
C GLN A 24 1.19 16.56 14.80
N LYS A 25 2.42 16.05 14.89
CA LYS A 25 3.08 15.28 13.85
C LYS A 25 3.44 13.90 14.37
N HIS A 26 3.08 12.87 13.62
CA HIS A 26 3.34 11.50 14.02
C HIS A 26 4.45 10.91 13.15
N PHE A 27 5.39 10.23 13.82
CA PHE A 27 6.53 9.59 13.18
C PHE A 27 6.65 8.16 13.65
N ILE A 28 6.81 7.23 12.72
CA ILE A 28 7.23 5.86 13.02
C ILE A 28 8.75 5.82 13.08
N VAL A 29 9.28 5.27 14.17
CA VAL A 29 10.70 4.95 14.32
C VAL A 29 10.97 3.61 13.67
N GLN A 30 11.76 3.63 12.60
CA GLN A 30 12.25 2.43 11.93
C GLN A 30 13.70 2.18 12.37
N THR A 31 13.93 1.02 12.97
CA THR A 31 15.26 0.52 13.36
C THR A 31 15.66 -0.64 12.46
N SER A 32 16.94 -1.02 12.46
CA SER A 32 17.45 -2.18 11.71
C SER A 32 17.17 -2.07 10.20
N LEU A 33 17.50 -0.91 9.65
CA LEU A 33 17.28 -0.62 8.23
C LEU A 33 18.02 -1.60 7.32
N THR A 34 17.30 -2.15 6.36
CA THR A 34 17.88 -2.91 5.25
C THR A 34 18.70 -1.98 4.35
N PRO A 35 19.68 -2.50 3.58
CA PRO A 35 20.43 -1.68 2.61
C PRO A 35 19.54 -0.88 1.65
N ASN A 36 18.36 -1.42 1.34
CA ASN A 36 17.36 -0.82 0.46
C ASN A 36 16.74 0.47 1.02
N ALA A 37 16.88 0.75 2.32
CA ALA A 37 16.36 1.97 2.93
C ALA A 37 16.91 3.24 2.27
N ARG A 38 18.16 3.22 1.80
CA ARG A 38 18.75 4.35 1.05
C ARG A 38 18.12 4.52 -0.33
N SER A 39 17.70 3.43 -0.96
CA SER A 39 17.01 3.47 -2.26
C SER A 39 15.62 4.12 -2.12
N ASP A 40 14.88 3.81 -1.05
CA ASP A 40 13.61 4.48 -0.75
C ASP A 40 13.78 6.01 -0.64
N GLU A 41 14.83 6.45 0.07
CA GLU A 41 15.09 7.88 0.28
C GLU A 41 15.41 8.60 -1.03
N ARG A 42 16.22 7.99 -1.91
CA ARG A 42 16.52 8.54 -3.25
C ARG A 42 15.26 8.65 -4.09
N ILE A 43 14.33 7.72 -3.97
CA ILE A 43 13.10 7.74 -4.76
C ILE A 43 12.13 8.79 -4.24
N LEU A 44 12.05 8.99 -2.92
CA LEU A 44 11.31 10.13 -2.38
C LEU A 44 11.92 11.46 -2.82
N GLN A 45 13.24 11.56 -2.95
CA GLN A 45 13.88 12.76 -3.51
C GLN A 45 13.48 12.98 -4.98
N LEU A 46 13.50 11.92 -5.80
CA LEU A 46 13.02 11.97 -7.17
C LEU A 46 11.55 12.43 -7.24
N PHE A 47 10.69 11.86 -6.40
CA PHE A 47 9.27 12.25 -6.35
C PHE A 47 9.07 13.71 -5.95
N ARG A 48 9.89 14.23 -5.02
CA ARG A 48 9.85 15.66 -4.67
C ARG A 48 10.25 16.55 -5.85
N ALA A 49 11.28 16.17 -6.61
CA ALA A 49 11.67 16.89 -7.82
C ALA A 49 10.56 16.84 -8.88
N MET A 50 9.92 15.68 -9.07
CA MET A 50 8.80 15.52 -10.00
C MET A 50 7.59 16.35 -9.59
N ASN A 51 7.28 16.43 -8.29
CA ASN A 51 6.20 17.29 -7.79
C ASN A 51 6.43 18.76 -8.16
N GLN A 52 7.67 19.26 -8.05
CA GLN A 52 7.99 20.62 -8.50
C GLN A 52 7.76 20.81 -10.01
N MET A 53 7.97 19.77 -10.82
CA MET A 53 7.66 19.81 -12.25
C MET A 53 6.14 19.79 -12.51
N PHE A 54 5.39 18.95 -11.79
CA PHE A 54 3.93 18.90 -11.87
C PHE A 54 3.31 20.24 -11.47
N ASP A 55 3.84 20.89 -10.44
CA ASP A 55 3.38 22.21 -10.01
C ASP A 55 3.63 23.26 -11.08
N LYS A 56 4.75 23.23 -11.82
CA LYS A 56 5.03 24.17 -12.90
C LYS A 56 4.11 23.98 -14.11
N HIS A 57 3.67 22.76 -14.38
CA HIS A 57 2.85 22.44 -15.55
C HIS A 57 1.35 22.72 -15.33
N LYS A 58 0.75 23.58 -16.17
CA LYS A 58 -0.65 24.04 -16.05
C LYS A 58 -1.65 22.89 -15.92
N GLU A 59 -1.56 21.87 -16.76
CA GLU A 59 -2.54 20.79 -16.80
C GLU A 59 -2.43 19.85 -15.59
N SER A 60 -1.21 19.65 -15.09
CA SER A 60 -0.94 18.83 -13.90
C SER A 60 -1.43 19.54 -12.64
N ARG A 61 -1.10 20.84 -12.51
CA ARG A 61 -1.60 21.71 -11.44
C ARG A 61 -3.13 21.79 -11.41
N ARG A 62 -3.78 21.99 -12.56
CA ARG A 62 -5.26 22.06 -12.67
C ARG A 62 -5.94 20.78 -12.18
N ARG A 63 -5.29 19.63 -12.36
CA ARG A 63 -5.80 18.31 -11.92
C ARG A 63 -5.30 17.91 -10.52
N HIS A 64 -4.52 18.76 -9.86
CA HIS A 64 -3.87 18.48 -8.58
C HIS A 64 -3.05 17.18 -8.60
N ILE A 65 -2.35 16.92 -9.71
CA ILE A 65 -1.46 15.77 -9.86
C ILE A 65 -0.22 16.01 -9.00
N GLY A 66 0.01 15.12 -8.04
CA GLY A 66 1.20 15.14 -7.19
C GLY A 66 1.36 13.81 -6.46
N ILE A 67 2.60 13.39 -6.29
CA ILE A 67 2.98 12.18 -5.56
C ILE A 67 3.02 12.52 -4.09
N HIS A 68 2.32 11.75 -3.26
CA HIS A 68 2.49 11.88 -1.82
C HIS A 68 3.91 11.43 -1.41
N THR A 69 4.66 12.34 -0.78
CA THR A 69 6.04 12.10 -0.33
C THR A 69 6.12 12.32 1.19
N PRO A 70 6.10 11.25 2.01
CA PRO A 70 6.24 11.41 3.45
C PRO A 70 7.60 11.99 3.81
N ILE A 71 7.66 12.65 4.96
CA ILE A 71 8.93 13.14 5.51
C ILE A 71 9.72 11.96 6.07
N ILE A 72 10.98 11.83 5.67
CA ILE A 72 11.93 10.89 6.26
C ILE A 72 13.07 11.71 6.87
N ILE A 73 13.34 11.45 8.15
CA ILE A 73 14.41 12.10 8.91
C ILE A 73 15.37 11.00 9.36
N PRO A 74 16.56 10.88 8.74
CA PRO A 74 17.60 9.98 9.23
C PRO A 74 18.10 10.52 10.57
N VAL A 75 18.02 9.70 11.62
CA VAL A 75 18.48 10.06 12.98
C VAL A 75 19.85 9.44 13.25
N TRP A 76 20.09 8.22 12.75
CA TRP A 76 21.36 7.51 12.85
C TRP A 76 21.55 6.59 11.65
N SER A 77 22.71 5.96 11.50
CA SER A 77 23.05 5.08 10.36
C SER A 77 22.04 3.95 10.11
N GLN A 78 21.39 3.45 11.17
CA GLN A 78 20.39 2.37 11.12
C GLN A 78 19.04 2.76 11.71
N VAL A 79 18.80 4.06 11.95
CA VAL A 79 17.56 4.57 12.55
C VAL A 79 17.07 5.77 11.79
N ARG A 80 15.81 5.72 11.35
CA ARG A 80 15.11 6.86 10.72
C ARG A 80 13.71 7.02 11.28
N MET A 81 13.24 8.25 11.26
CA MET A 81 11.84 8.59 11.51
C MET A 81 11.13 8.78 10.18
N VAL A 82 9.97 8.14 10.01
CA VAL A 82 9.13 8.27 8.82
C VAL A 82 7.78 8.84 9.24
N GLU A 83 7.34 9.91 8.58
CA GLU A 83 6.03 10.51 8.80
C GLU A 83 4.94 9.46 8.61
N ASP A 84 3.97 9.46 9.52
CA ASP A 84 2.90 8.49 9.54
C ASP A 84 1.56 9.19 9.79
N ASP A 85 0.50 8.65 9.20
CA ASP A 85 -0.88 9.06 9.43
C ASP A 85 -1.57 8.02 10.31
N LEU A 86 -2.28 8.46 11.35
CA LEU A 86 -3.07 7.60 12.22
C LEU A 86 -4.15 6.84 11.45
N MET A 87 -4.56 7.38 10.31
CA MET A 87 -5.61 6.84 9.45
C MET A 87 -5.07 5.97 8.30
N TYR A 88 -3.77 5.65 8.29
CA TYR A 88 -3.25 4.68 7.34
C TYR A 88 -3.78 3.28 7.62
N SER A 89 -4.17 2.59 6.55
CA SER A 89 -4.43 1.16 6.52
C SER A 89 -3.83 0.56 5.27
N THR A 90 -3.41 -0.70 5.33
CA THR A 90 -2.97 -1.45 4.14
C THR A 90 -4.16 -2.08 3.42
N PHE A 91 -4.01 -2.44 2.16
CA PHE A 91 -5.04 -3.26 1.49
C PHE A 91 -5.15 -4.66 2.11
N LEU A 92 -4.06 -5.20 2.65
CA LEU A 92 -4.10 -6.50 3.32
C LEU A 92 -4.91 -6.44 4.64
N GLU A 93 -4.74 -5.41 5.46
CA GLU A 93 -5.54 -5.19 6.67
C GLU A 93 -7.05 -5.08 6.34
N VAL A 94 -7.39 -4.44 5.22
CA VAL A 94 -8.78 -4.35 4.75
C VAL A 94 -9.32 -5.74 4.39
N TYR A 95 -8.51 -6.55 3.71
CA TYR A 95 -8.87 -7.91 3.34
C TYR A 95 -9.01 -8.82 4.58
N GLU A 96 -8.05 -8.80 5.49
CA GLU A 96 -8.11 -9.54 6.77
C GLU A 96 -9.32 -9.15 7.61
N SER A 97 -9.64 -7.85 7.68
CA SER A 97 -10.85 -7.36 8.38
C SER A 97 -12.14 -7.91 7.75
N HIS A 98 -12.19 -8.02 6.42
CA HIS A 98 -13.32 -8.63 5.73
C HIS A 98 -13.42 -10.13 6.01
N CYS A 99 -12.30 -10.86 5.95
CA CYS A 99 -12.24 -12.28 6.24
C CYS A 99 -12.66 -12.59 7.69
N GLY A 100 -12.13 -11.86 8.67
CA GLY A 100 -12.49 -12.02 10.08
C GLY A 100 -13.99 -11.77 10.36
N ARG A 101 -14.61 -10.80 9.67
CA ARG A 101 -16.06 -10.54 9.79
C ARG A 101 -16.95 -11.64 9.20
N ASN A 102 -16.44 -12.35 8.19
CA ASN A 102 -17.18 -13.38 7.47
C ASN A 102 -16.78 -14.81 7.89
N GLY A 103 -15.98 -14.96 8.96
CA GLY A 103 -15.48 -16.25 9.43
C GLY A 103 -14.60 -16.98 8.41
N ARG A 104 -13.91 -16.24 7.54
CA ARG A 104 -13.01 -16.79 6.52
C ARG A 104 -11.55 -16.64 6.97
N GLU A 105 -10.73 -17.61 6.58
CA GLU A 105 -9.28 -17.53 6.76
C GLU A 105 -8.66 -16.65 5.65
N PRO A 106 -7.80 -15.66 5.99
CA PRO A 106 -7.12 -14.82 4.99
C PRO A 106 -6.19 -15.58 4.06
N ASP A 107 -5.57 -16.67 4.53
CA ASP A 107 -4.60 -17.46 3.75
C ASP A 107 -5.26 -18.51 2.84
N LEU A 108 -6.59 -18.68 2.94
CA LEU A 108 -7.35 -19.65 2.14
C LEU A 108 -7.09 -19.54 0.62
N PRO A 109 -7.04 -18.35 -0.01
CA PRO A 109 -6.72 -18.24 -1.43
C PRO A 109 -5.33 -18.81 -1.76
N ILE A 110 -4.36 -18.64 -0.86
CA ILE A 110 -2.98 -19.11 -1.05
C ILE A 110 -2.94 -20.63 -0.96
N THR A 111 -3.58 -21.20 0.06
CA THR A 111 -3.67 -22.65 0.24
C THR A 111 -4.40 -23.31 -0.93
N TYR A 112 -5.56 -22.76 -1.32
CA TYR A 112 -6.34 -23.26 -2.47
C TYR A 112 -5.53 -23.24 -3.77
N PHE A 113 -4.83 -22.14 -4.04
CA PHE A 113 -3.99 -22.02 -5.24
C PHE A 113 -2.87 -23.07 -5.25
N LYS A 114 -2.21 -23.29 -4.10
CA LYS A 114 -1.16 -24.31 -3.96
C LYS A 114 -1.72 -25.72 -4.16
N GLU A 115 -2.86 -26.04 -3.56
CA GLU A 115 -3.51 -27.35 -3.71
C GLU A 115 -3.84 -27.67 -5.16
N LYS A 116 -4.39 -26.71 -5.92
CA LYS A 116 -4.66 -26.87 -7.34
C LYS A 116 -3.38 -27.09 -8.15
N LEU A 117 -2.30 -26.39 -7.80
CA LEU A 117 -1.01 -26.52 -8.49
C LEU A 117 -0.18 -27.74 -8.08
N ASN A 118 -0.52 -28.47 -7.01
CA ASN A 118 0.20 -29.68 -6.63
C ASN A 118 0.23 -30.74 -7.74
N GLN A 119 -0.82 -30.80 -8.57
CA GLN A 119 -0.89 -31.71 -9.71
C GLN A 119 0.15 -31.37 -10.79
N ALA A 120 0.45 -30.08 -10.99
CA ALA A 120 1.50 -29.62 -11.88
C ALA A 120 2.90 -29.89 -11.32
N ILE A 121 3.09 -29.77 -9.99
CA ILE A 121 4.37 -30.04 -9.32
C ILE A 121 4.71 -31.54 -9.34
N SER A 122 3.69 -32.41 -9.32
CA SER A 122 3.86 -33.87 -9.36
C SER A 122 4.29 -34.41 -10.75
N GLY A 123 4.54 -33.53 -11.73
CA GLY A 123 5.02 -33.90 -13.07
C GLY A 123 3.98 -34.57 -13.96
N GLN A 124 2.70 -34.57 -13.56
CA GLN A 124 1.61 -35.23 -14.28
C GLN A 124 1.06 -34.38 -15.45
N ILE A 125 1.54 -33.15 -15.62
CA ILE A 125 0.96 -32.15 -16.53
C ILE A 125 2.05 -31.49 -17.38
N SER A 126 1.76 -31.25 -18.66
CA SER A 126 2.66 -30.55 -19.58
C SER A 126 2.86 -29.07 -19.18
N PRO A 127 4.00 -28.45 -19.51
CA PRO A 127 4.30 -27.06 -19.14
C PRO A 127 3.27 -26.04 -19.61
N GLU A 128 2.65 -26.29 -20.77
CA GLU A 128 1.64 -25.41 -21.38
C GLU A 128 0.33 -25.41 -20.58
N SER A 129 -0.12 -26.57 -20.10
CA SER A 129 -1.34 -26.70 -19.30
C SER A 129 -1.22 -26.12 -17.88
N ILE A 130 0.00 -25.83 -17.39
CA ILE A 130 0.21 -25.15 -16.09
C ILE A 130 -0.35 -23.72 -16.15
N SER A 131 -0.22 -23.03 -17.28
CA SER A 131 -0.76 -21.68 -17.44
C SER A 131 -2.29 -21.69 -17.33
N ASP A 132 -2.95 -22.64 -17.99
CA ASP A 132 -4.40 -22.79 -17.95
C ASP A 132 -4.89 -23.17 -16.55
N LEU A 133 -4.18 -24.05 -15.86
CA LEU A 133 -4.47 -24.43 -14.48
C LEU A 133 -4.38 -23.23 -13.52
N ARG A 134 -3.38 -22.36 -13.70
CA ARG A 134 -3.25 -21.11 -12.93
C ARG A 134 -4.42 -20.17 -13.19
N LEU A 135 -4.82 -20.03 -14.46
CA LEU A 135 -5.96 -19.19 -14.85
C LEU A 135 -7.27 -19.72 -14.26
N GLN A 136 -7.48 -21.03 -14.30
CA GLN A 136 -8.65 -21.68 -13.70
C GLN A 136 -8.69 -21.46 -12.19
N ALA A 137 -7.58 -21.74 -11.48
CA ALA A 137 -7.49 -21.53 -10.04
C ALA A 137 -7.74 -20.05 -9.68
N TYR A 138 -7.19 -19.11 -10.45
CA TYR A 138 -7.45 -17.68 -10.28
C TYR A 138 -8.94 -17.34 -10.45
N GLY A 139 -9.60 -17.87 -11.48
CA GLY A 139 -11.02 -17.65 -11.73
C GLY A 139 -11.93 -18.22 -10.63
N GLU A 140 -11.55 -19.35 -10.04
CA GLU A 140 -12.27 -19.95 -8.91
C GLU A 140 -12.10 -19.12 -7.63
N ILE A 141 -10.89 -18.61 -7.37
CA ILE A 141 -10.58 -17.75 -6.21
C ILE A 141 -11.38 -16.44 -6.28
N THR A 142 -11.40 -15.77 -7.44
CA THR A 142 -12.08 -14.47 -7.60
C THR A 142 -13.60 -14.59 -7.60
N LYS A 143 -14.17 -15.75 -7.94
CA LYS A 143 -15.62 -15.96 -7.89
C LYS A 143 -16.11 -16.41 -6.52
N ASN A 144 -15.39 -17.32 -5.88
CA ASN A 144 -15.90 -18.05 -4.72
C ASN A 144 -15.27 -17.59 -3.39
N ILE A 145 -13.99 -17.19 -3.41
CA ILE A 145 -13.21 -16.98 -2.18
C ILE A 145 -13.08 -15.48 -1.86
N VAL A 146 -12.67 -14.67 -2.83
CA VAL A 146 -12.42 -13.23 -2.66
C VAL A 146 -13.47 -12.46 -3.44
N SER A 147 -14.26 -11.61 -2.76
CA SER A 147 -15.27 -10.78 -3.44
C SER A 147 -14.68 -9.48 -3.99
N ASP A 148 -15.14 -9.03 -5.15
CA ASP A 148 -14.63 -7.82 -5.81
C ASP A 148 -14.96 -6.52 -5.05
N GLY A 149 -16.00 -6.56 -4.20
CA GLY A 149 -16.53 -5.39 -3.50
C GLY A 149 -15.84 -5.05 -2.17
N ILE A 150 -14.82 -5.81 -1.72
CA ILE A 150 -14.27 -5.72 -0.36
C ILE A 150 -13.82 -4.29 -0.02
N PHE A 151 -12.98 -3.70 -0.87
CA PHE A 151 -12.44 -2.36 -0.62
C PHE A 151 -13.54 -1.29 -0.62
N THR A 152 -14.45 -1.36 -1.60
CA THR A 152 -15.57 -0.43 -1.72
C THR A 152 -16.47 -0.51 -0.48
N GLN A 153 -16.86 -1.71 -0.04
CA GLN A 153 -17.67 -1.92 1.16
C GLN A 153 -16.95 -1.44 2.43
N TYR A 154 -15.65 -1.68 2.53
CA TYR A 154 -14.84 -1.19 3.64
C TYR A 154 -14.86 0.34 3.71
N MET A 155 -14.62 1.02 2.58
CA MET A 155 -14.63 2.48 2.52
C MET A 155 -16.02 3.05 2.85
N TYR A 156 -17.10 2.48 2.30
CA TYR A 156 -18.47 2.91 2.62
C TYR A 156 -18.78 2.82 4.12
N LYS A 157 -18.30 1.78 4.81
CA LYS A 157 -18.50 1.61 6.27
C LYS A 157 -17.60 2.52 7.11
N THR A 158 -16.50 3.00 6.56
CA THR A 158 -15.47 3.74 7.30
C THR A 158 -15.62 5.26 7.14
N THR A 159 -16.14 5.74 6.00
CA THR A 159 -16.32 7.17 5.75
C THR A 159 -17.63 7.67 6.33
N MET A 160 -17.60 8.84 6.96
CA MET A 160 -18.74 9.40 7.69
C MET A 160 -19.80 10.05 6.78
N SER A 161 -19.47 10.38 5.52
CA SER A 161 -20.36 11.10 4.61
C SER A 161 -20.07 10.75 3.14
N GLY A 162 -21.11 10.82 2.30
CA GLY A 162 -20.98 10.64 0.85
C GLY A 162 -20.05 11.67 0.19
N ASN A 163 -20.01 12.91 0.70
CA ASN A 163 -19.08 13.95 0.22
C ASN A 163 -17.62 13.57 0.50
N HIS A 164 -17.36 13.01 1.69
CA HIS A 164 -16.03 12.53 2.07
C HIS A 164 -15.59 11.36 1.20
N LEU A 165 -16.49 10.41 0.92
CA LEU A 165 -16.21 9.28 0.04
C LEU A 165 -15.92 9.74 -1.40
N TRP A 166 -16.66 10.72 -1.93
CA TRP A 166 -16.41 11.26 -3.26
C TRP A 166 -15.04 11.95 -3.35
N ALA A 167 -14.70 12.78 -2.35
CA ALA A 167 -13.40 13.43 -2.26
C ALA A 167 -12.26 12.41 -2.14
N PHE A 168 -12.45 11.37 -1.32
CA PHE A 168 -11.53 10.24 -1.20
C PHE A 168 -11.32 9.58 -2.56
N LYS A 169 -12.40 9.19 -3.27
CA LYS A 169 -12.31 8.53 -4.59
C LYS A 169 -11.54 9.39 -5.59
N LYS A 170 -11.81 10.70 -5.63
CA LYS A 170 -11.12 11.64 -6.53
C LYS A 170 -9.62 11.69 -6.24
N GLN A 171 -9.23 11.87 -4.98
CA GLN A 171 -7.82 11.94 -4.61
C GLN A 171 -7.12 10.59 -4.78
N PHE A 172 -7.76 9.50 -4.35
CA PHE A 172 -7.23 8.16 -4.43
C PHE A 172 -6.97 7.73 -5.88
N ALA A 173 -7.86 8.07 -6.81
CA ALA A 173 -7.66 7.80 -8.24
C ALA A 173 -6.41 8.52 -8.80
N VAL A 174 -6.18 9.78 -8.41
CA VAL A 174 -4.97 10.52 -8.82
C VAL A 174 -3.72 9.86 -8.23
N GLN A 175 -3.72 9.52 -6.94
CA GLN A 175 -2.57 8.88 -6.29
C GLN A 175 -2.25 7.52 -6.92
N LEU A 176 -3.27 6.72 -7.19
CA LEU A 176 -3.12 5.42 -7.85
C LEU A 176 -2.57 5.55 -9.27
N ALA A 177 -3.09 6.52 -10.05
CA ALA A 177 -2.60 6.76 -11.41
C ALA A 177 -1.11 7.13 -11.43
N VAL A 178 -0.69 8.05 -10.56
CA VAL A 178 0.72 8.47 -10.52
C VAL A 178 1.62 7.36 -9.97
N SER A 179 1.19 6.62 -8.96
CA SER A 179 1.93 5.46 -8.45
C SER A 179 2.12 4.37 -9.51
N ASN A 180 1.08 4.05 -10.29
CA ASN A 180 1.18 3.09 -11.39
C ASN A 180 2.12 3.60 -12.49
N PHE A 181 2.04 4.89 -12.83
CA PHE A 181 2.94 5.53 -13.78
C PHE A 181 4.41 5.44 -13.33
N MET A 182 4.69 5.72 -12.05
CA MET A 182 6.03 5.58 -11.49
C MET A 182 6.49 4.12 -11.45
N SER A 183 5.59 3.20 -11.11
CA SER A 183 5.90 1.77 -11.08
C SER A 183 6.30 1.27 -12.46
N PHE A 184 5.62 1.76 -13.51
CA PHE A 184 5.93 1.43 -14.89
C PHE A 184 7.27 2.02 -15.34
N ILE A 185 7.49 3.33 -15.15
CA ILE A 185 8.72 4.01 -15.59
C ILE A 185 9.96 3.43 -14.90
N LEU A 186 9.86 3.17 -13.61
CA LEU A 186 10.99 2.69 -12.80
C LEU A 186 11.07 1.16 -12.76
N GLN A 187 10.21 0.45 -13.49
CA GLN A 187 10.12 -1.01 -13.52
C GLN A 187 10.02 -1.65 -12.13
N ILE A 188 9.22 -1.05 -11.25
CA ILE A 188 9.07 -1.49 -9.87
C ILE A 188 8.02 -2.60 -9.80
N GLY A 189 8.49 -3.81 -9.50
CA GLY A 189 7.65 -5.00 -9.30
C GLY A 189 7.23 -5.25 -7.84
N GLY A 190 6.56 -6.38 -7.60
CA GLY A 190 6.31 -6.91 -6.26
C GLY A 190 5.39 -6.06 -5.38
N ARG A 191 4.35 -5.43 -5.95
CA ARG A 191 3.38 -4.60 -5.23
C ARG A 191 2.33 -5.46 -4.53
N SER A 192 2.69 -6.07 -3.41
CA SER A 192 1.77 -6.87 -2.60
C SER A 192 0.83 -5.97 -1.75
N PRO A 193 -0.39 -6.43 -1.40
CA PRO A 193 -1.38 -5.61 -0.69
C PRO A 193 -0.91 -5.04 0.68
N ASN A 194 0.04 -5.71 1.33
CA ASN A 194 0.65 -5.24 2.59
C ASN A 194 1.61 -4.05 2.40
N LYS A 195 2.14 -3.84 1.18
CA LYS A 195 3.09 -2.77 0.87
C LYS A 195 2.40 -1.49 0.42
N ILE A 196 1.09 -1.52 0.22
CA ILE A 196 0.32 -0.38 -0.27
C ILE A 196 -0.57 0.11 0.86
N LEU A 197 -0.27 1.30 1.35
CA LEU A 197 -0.98 2.01 2.40
C LEU A 197 -1.80 3.12 1.78
N PHE A 198 -2.98 3.37 2.34
CA PHE A 198 -3.81 4.51 1.98
C PHE A 198 -4.35 5.17 3.24
N SER A 199 -4.42 6.49 3.23
CA SER A 199 -4.99 7.24 4.36
C SER A 199 -6.49 7.39 4.15
N LYS A 200 -7.27 6.87 5.10
CA LYS A 200 -8.75 6.88 5.05
C LYS A 200 -9.33 8.29 5.00
N ASN A 201 -8.65 9.26 5.59
CA ASN A 201 -9.14 10.64 5.69
C ASN A 201 -8.89 11.45 4.41
N SER A 202 -7.77 11.20 3.72
CA SER A 202 -7.24 12.09 2.69
C SER A 202 -7.16 11.44 1.32
N GLY A 203 -7.25 10.12 1.22
CA GLY A 203 -7.06 9.40 -0.04
C GLY A 203 -5.60 9.41 -0.54
N LYS A 204 -4.66 9.90 0.27
CA LYS A 204 -3.22 9.81 -0.02
C LYS A 204 -2.78 8.36 0.03
N MET A 205 -1.96 7.94 -0.93
CA MET A 205 -1.40 6.60 -0.99
C MET A 205 0.11 6.64 -0.70
N LEU A 206 0.60 5.64 0.01
CA LEU A 206 2.01 5.44 0.30
C LEU A 206 2.36 3.99 0.00
N GLN A 207 3.49 3.75 -0.65
CA GLN A 207 3.99 2.41 -0.91
C GLN A 207 5.33 2.21 -0.22
N THR A 208 5.47 1.08 0.49
CA THR A 208 6.75 0.68 1.09
C THR A 208 7.57 -0.14 0.10
N ASP A 209 8.89 -0.19 0.31
CA ASP A 209 9.87 -0.82 -0.59
C ASP A 209 9.66 -0.40 -2.05
N PHE A 210 9.45 0.90 -2.29
CA PHE A 210 9.12 1.41 -3.62
C PHE A 210 10.40 1.78 -4.35
N HIS A 211 11.17 0.76 -4.74
CA HIS A 211 12.41 0.94 -5.48
C HIS A 211 12.61 -0.08 -6.59
N PRO A 212 13.34 0.26 -7.67
CA PRO A 212 13.75 -0.70 -8.68
C PRO A 212 14.52 -1.86 -8.05
N ALA A 213 14.46 -3.02 -8.71
CA ALA A 213 15.29 -4.17 -8.38
C ALA A 213 16.77 -3.89 -8.68
#